data_AF-A0A6D2CE34-F1
#
_entry.id   AF-A0A6D2CE34-F1
#
_cell.length_a   1.000
_cell.length_b   1.000
_cell.length_c   1.000
_cell.angle_alpha   90.00
_cell.angle_beta   90.00
_cell.angle_gamma   90.00
#
_symmetry.space_group_name_H-M   'P 1'
#
loop_
_entity.id
_entity.type
_entity.pdbx_description
1 polymer ?
#
loop_
_entity_poly.entity_id
_entity_poly.type
_entity_poly.pdbx_seq_one_letter_code
_entity_poly.pdbx_strand_id
1 'polypeptide(L)'
;MEIVSFKVSQYRSISGEISSDNFNGLTIVGQNNSGKTNLLKAMRVFFEGKFNPDLYDYEKDKPHGVKQGQTSFAVRFTFSESELDDVSEDLSQDDDDDDDDSIIELGVLGEQEEPSNSISFDDGSSKQQESKPTQSRGRKLSLRDRYLQLFNMIDDSRLKSPQNEVTVHLTISNKNNYFYTVFKGYKRKPEVTSSMYTSVERRFIEKILSSFECVYIPSSK
;
A
#
# COMPACT_ATOMS: atom_id res chain seq x y z
N MET A 1 5.79 0.08 12.82
CA MET A 1 6.63 -0.02 11.61
C MET A 1 7.46 1.24 11.47
N GLU A 2 8.69 1.16 10.97
CA GLU A 2 9.55 2.33 10.72
C GLU A 2 10.16 2.28 9.31
N ILE A 3 10.42 3.46 8.72
CA ILE A 3 11.09 3.56 7.42
C ILE A 3 12.60 3.51 7.63
N VAL A 4 13.25 2.48 7.10
CA VAL A 4 14.71 2.29 7.21
C VAL A 4 15.42 2.99 6.06
N SER A 5 14.92 2.80 4.84
CA SER A 5 15.52 3.38 3.64
C SER A 5 14.48 3.72 2.59
N PHE A 6 14.77 4.75 1.82
CA PHE A 6 14.02 5.15 0.64
C PHE A 6 14.98 5.25 -0.53
N LYS A 7 14.60 4.68 -1.65
CA LYS A 7 15.34 4.73 -2.89
C LYS A 7 14.40 5.13 -4.02
N VAL A 8 14.86 6.06 -4.85
CA VAL A 8 14.14 6.52 -6.04
C VAL A 8 15.06 6.49 -7.24
N SER A 9 14.51 6.06 -8.37
CA SER A 9 15.18 6.04 -9.66
C SER A 9 14.27 6.60 -10.74
N GLN A 10 14.87 7.36 -11.66
CA GLN A 10 14.19 7.94 -12.82
C GLN A 10 13.00 8.86 -12.47
N TYR A 11 13.21 9.89 -11.63
CA TYR A 11 12.16 10.84 -11.23
C TYR A 11 12.60 12.30 -11.35
N ARG A 12 11.96 13.07 -12.24
CA ARG A 12 12.20 14.50 -12.50
C ARG A 12 13.68 14.79 -12.76
N SER A 13 14.35 15.55 -11.89
CA SER A 13 15.79 15.84 -12.00
C SER A 13 16.69 14.66 -11.62
N ILE A 14 16.11 13.52 -11.20
CA ILE A 14 16.84 12.33 -10.74
C ILE A 14 16.89 11.32 -11.89
N SER A 15 17.88 11.43 -12.77
CA SER A 15 18.09 10.49 -13.89
C SER A 15 18.84 9.21 -13.51
N GLY A 16 19.42 9.18 -12.30
CA GLY A 16 20.10 8.03 -11.74
C GLY A 16 19.29 7.42 -10.60
N GLU A 17 19.98 6.89 -9.62
CA GLU A 17 19.41 6.36 -8.39
C GLU A 17 19.89 7.19 -7.21
N ILE A 18 18.96 7.57 -6.33
CA ILE A 18 19.26 8.19 -5.05
C ILE A 18 18.69 7.29 -3.96
N SER A 19 19.52 6.95 -2.99
CA SER A 19 19.12 6.30 -1.75
C SER A 19 19.28 7.26 -0.57
N SER A 20 18.41 7.12 0.41
CA SER A 20 18.48 7.79 1.69
C SER A 20 18.14 6.76 2.75
N ASP A 21 18.96 6.70 3.79
CA ASP A 21 18.80 5.80 4.92
C ASP A 21 18.55 6.64 6.18
N ASN A 22 18.02 6.00 7.22
CA ASN A 22 17.95 6.56 8.57
C ASN A 22 17.03 7.81 8.68
N PHE A 23 15.72 7.58 8.54
CA PHE A 23 14.70 8.63 8.48
C PHE A 23 14.41 9.36 9.80
N ASN A 24 14.95 8.88 10.91
CA ASN A 24 14.77 9.51 12.22
C ASN A 24 15.56 10.82 12.30
N GLY A 25 14.86 11.95 12.18
CA GLY A 25 15.45 13.30 12.26
C GLY A 25 16.25 13.72 11.02
N LEU A 26 15.94 13.16 9.84
CA LEU A 26 16.68 13.43 8.61
C LEU A 26 16.52 14.89 8.16
N THR A 27 17.65 15.57 7.92
CA THR A 27 17.69 16.89 7.29
C THR A 27 18.40 16.80 5.93
N ILE A 28 17.72 17.20 4.86
CA ILE A 28 18.27 17.18 3.49
C ILE A 28 18.81 18.58 3.15
N VAL A 29 20.13 18.71 3.05
CA VAL A 29 20.82 19.97 2.68
C VAL A 29 21.55 19.83 1.34
N GLY A 30 21.77 20.94 0.66
CA GLY A 30 22.45 20.97 -0.64
C GLY A 30 22.18 22.26 -1.41
N GLN A 31 22.91 22.47 -2.50
CA GLN A 31 22.75 23.66 -3.35
C GLN A 31 21.34 23.77 -3.94
N ASN A 32 20.95 24.97 -4.37
CA ASN A 32 19.69 25.15 -5.09
C ASN A 32 19.68 24.28 -6.36
N ASN A 33 18.50 23.74 -6.68
CA ASN A 33 18.30 22.86 -7.82
C ASN A 33 19.02 21.49 -7.75
N SER A 34 19.51 21.07 -6.57
CA SER A 34 20.14 19.75 -6.39
C SER A 34 19.16 18.57 -6.26
N GLY A 35 17.87 18.78 -6.53
CA GLY A 35 16.85 17.73 -6.45
C GLY A 35 16.22 17.49 -5.07
N LYS A 36 16.53 18.30 -4.04
CA LYS A 36 15.97 18.14 -2.67
C LYS A 36 14.44 18.08 -2.65
N THR A 37 13.79 19.06 -3.27
CA THR A 37 12.32 19.11 -3.39
C THR A 37 11.77 17.94 -4.20
N ASN A 38 12.51 17.46 -5.20
CA ASN A 38 12.09 16.31 -6.00
C ASN A 38 12.20 15.01 -5.20
N LEU A 39 13.19 14.86 -4.31
CA LEU A 39 13.26 13.72 -3.39
C LEU A 39 12.06 13.70 -2.42
N LEU A 40 11.67 14.84 -1.86
CA LEU A 40 10.46 14.93 -1.01
C LEU A 40 9.18 14.62 -1.78
N LYS A 41 9.06 15.11 -3.02
CA LYS A 41 7.92 14.78 -3.90
C LYS A 41 7.90 13.30 -4.28
N ALA A 42 9.07 12.69 -4.50
CA ALA A 42 9.20 11.26 -4.73
C ALA A 42 8.65 10.44 -3.56
N MET A 43 9.00 10.82 -2.32
CA MET A 43 8.45 10.18 -1.12
C MET A 43 6.93 10.33 -1.05
N ARG A 44 6.42 11.53 -1.32
CA ARG A 44 4.97 11.78 -1.37
C ARG A 44 4.26 10.89 -2.39
N VAL A 45 4.81 10.77 -3.61
CA VAL A 45 4.25 9.90 -4.67
C VAL A 45 4.21 8.44 -4.22
N PHE A 46 5.22 7.96 -3.49
CA PHE A 46 5.22 6.58 -2.99
C PHE A 46 4.07 6.29 -2.01
N PHE A 47 3.78 7.22 -1.09
CA PHE A 47 2.73 6.99 -0.08
C PHE A 47 1.32 7.34 -0.56
N GLU A 48 1.18 8.42 -1.31
CA GLU A 48 -0.13 8.97 -1.68
C GLU A 48 -0.51 8.72 -3.14
N GLY A 49 0.46 8.41 -4.02
CA GLY A 49 0.23 8.40 -5.47
C GLY A 49 -0.83 7.40 -5.93
N LYS A 50 -1.00 6.28 -5.19
CA LYS A 50 -2.07 5.32 -5.45
C LYS A 50 -3.46 5.93 -5.27
N PHE A 51 -3.61 6.83 -4.30
CA PHE A 51 -4.89 7.45 -3.92
C PHE A 51 -5.11 8.81 -4.60
N ASN A 52 -4.02 9.46 -5.02
CA ASN A 52 -4.01 10.77 -5.65
C ASN A 52 -3.30 10.70 -7.02
N PRO A 53 -4.04 10.39 -8.11
CA PRO A 53 -3.46 10.21 -9.44
C PRO A 53 -2.69 11.44 -9.96
N ASP A 54 -3.09 12.64 -9.53
CA ASP A 54 -2.49 13.91 -9.98
C ASP A 54 -1.06 14.16 -9.45
N LEU A 55 -0.58 13.34 -8.51
CA LEU A 55 0.77 13.50 -7.94
C LEU A 55 1.89 13.09 -8.89
N TYR A 56 1.56 12.31 -9.92
CA TYR A 56 2.52 11.84 -10.91
C TYR A 56 1.97 11.92 -12.33
N ASP A 57 2.78 12.47 -13.23
CA ASP A 57 2.50 12.51 -14.66
C ASP A 57 3.74 12.01 -15.41
N TYR A 58 3.64 10.88 -16.12
CA TYR A 58 4.78 10.27 -16.81
C TYR A 58 5.47 11.24 -17.79
N GLU A 59 4.74 12.07 -18.51
CA GLU A 59 5.33 12.97 -19.49
C GLU A 59 6.09 14.13 -18.81
N LYS A 60 5.62 14.59 -17.66
CA LYS A 60 6.24 15.69 -16.89
C LYS A 60 7.30 15.23 -15.90
N ASP A 61 7.13 14.06 -15.30
CA ASP A 61 7.95 13.56 -14.21
C ASP A 61 9.02 12.56 -14.65
N LYS A 62 9.03 12.11 -15.92
CA LYS A 62 10.19 11.38 -16.45
C LYS A 62 11.39 12.33 -16.58
N PRO A 63 12.61 11.90 -16.25
CA PRO A 63 13.80 12.71 -16.46
C PRO A 63 14.06 13.00 -17.94
N HIS A 64 14.56 14.19 -18.23
CA HIS A 64 14.92 14.57 -19.59
C HIS A 64 16.06 13.70 -20.13
N GLY A 65 15.92 13.21 -21.37
CA GLY A 65 16.95 12.44 -22.07
C GLY A 65 16.94 10.93 -21.79
N VAL A 66 16.05 10.43 -20.92
CA VAL A 66 15.91 8.99 -20.67
C VAL A 66 15.16 8.34 -21.83
N LYS A 67 15.87 7.56 -22.65
CA LYS A 67 15.30 6.83 -23.80
C LYS A 67 14.47 5.61 -23.37
N GLN A 68 14.81 5.04 -22.22
CA GLN A 68 14.20 3.82 -21.69
C GLN A 68 14.34 3.80 -20.17
N GLY A 69 13.27 3.41 -19.48
CA GLY A 69 13.25 3.36 -18.02
C GLY A 69 11.86 3.69 -17.49
N GLN A 70 11.53 3.17 -16.32
CA GLN A 70 10.31 3.51 -15.59
C GLN A 70 10.72 4.14 -14.26
N THR A 71 9.92 5.11 -13.80
CA THR A 71 10.05 5.65 -12.45
C THR A 71 9.87 4.51 -11.47
N SER A 72 10.84 4.33 -10.58
CA SER A 72 10.77 3.26 -9.58
C SER A 72 11.24 3.73 -8.23
N PHE A 73 10.65 3.14 -7.21
CA PHE A 73 10.93 3.40 -5.81
C PHE A 73 11.15 2.07 -5.10
N ALA A 74 11.95 2.10 -4.05
CA ALA A 74 12.08 1.00 -3.12
C ALA A 74 12.13 1.57 -1.70
N VAL A 75 11.19 1.18 -0.87
CA VAL A 75 11.12 1.60 0.53
C VAL A 75 11.27 0.38 1.40
N ARG A 76 12.28 0.40 2.26
CA ARG A 76 12.54 -0.66 3.23
C ARG A 76 11.96 -0.23 4.56
N PHE A 77 11.15 -1.10 5.12
CA PHE A 77 10.50 -0.92 6.41
C PHE A 77 11.00 -1.96 7.39
N THR A 78 11.03 -1.62 8.67
CA THR A 78 11.28 -2.56 9.76
C THR A 78 10.03 -2.69 10.64
N PHE A 79 9.78 -3.89 11.13
CA PHE A 79 8.72 -4.18 12.09
C PHE A 79 9.23 -3.88 13.51
N SER A 80 8.41 -3.21 14.31
CA SER A 80 8.64 -3.02 15.74
C SER A 80 8.45 -4.34 16.51
N GLU A 81 9.04 -4.45 17.70
CA GLU A 81 8.90 -5.64 18.55
C GLU A 81 7.42 -6.00 18.80
N SER A 82 6.58 -5.01 19.10
CA SER A 82 5.14 -5.21 19.29
C SER A 82 4.43 -5.78 18.05
N GLU A 83 4.88 -5.44 16.83
CA GLU A 83 4.30 -5.99 15.60
C GLU A 83 4.80 -7.41 15.33
N LEU A 84 6.04 -7.72 15.73
CA LEU A 84 6.59 -9.07 15.61
C LEU A 84 5.88 -10.06 16.54
N ASP A 85 5.44 -9.59 17.71
CA ASP A 85 4.70 -10.38 18.70
C ASP A 85 3.20 -10.47 18.39
N ASP A 86 2.65 -9.53 17.60
CA ASP A 86 1.25 -9.50 17.17
C ASP A 86 0.99 -10.46 16.00
N VAL A 87 1.14 -11.77 16.25
CA VAL A 87 0.97 -12.83 15.25
C VAL A 87 -0.14 -13.80 15.66
N SER A 88 -1.04 -14.11 14.73
CA SER A 88 -2.05 -15.15 14.91
C SER A 88 -1.45 -16.54 14.70
N GLU A 89 -1.88 -17.51 15.52
CA GLU A 89 -1.51 -18.92 15.33
C GLU A 89 -2.13 -19.50 14.05
N ASP A 90 -3.28 -18.97 13.64
CA ASP A 90 -3.99 -19.34 12.42
C ASP A 90 -3.78 -18.28 11.34
N LEU A 91 -2.99 -18.64 10.32
CA LEU A 91 -2.76 -17.83 9.11
C LEU A 91 -3.60 -18.33 7.91
N SER A 92 -4.42 -19.37 8.11
CA SER A 92 -5.13 -20.09 7.05
C SER A 92 -6.48 -19.49 6.67
N GLN A 93 -6.88 -18.39 7.31
CA GLN A 93 -8.15 -17.73 6.99
C GLN A 93 -8.02 -16.97 5.67
N ASP A 94 -8.66 -17.54 4.65
CA ASP A 94 -9.27 -16.76 3.58
C ASP A 94 -10.30 -15.85 4.26
N ASP A 95 -9.84 -14.68 4.69
CA ASP A 95 -10.76 -13.60 5.02
C ASP A 95 -11.55 -13.33 3.74
N ASP A 96 -12.74 -13.92 3.64
CA ASP A 96 -13.90 -13.46 2.87
C ASP A 96 -14.33 -12.09 3.42
N ASP A 97 -13.36 -11.17 3.53
CA ASP A 97 -13.61 -9.75 3.60
C ASP A 97 -14.16 -9.39 2.22
N ASP A 98 -15.49 -9.56 2.08
CA ASP A 98 -16.38 -8.68 1.33
C ASP A 98 -16.20 -7.24 1.87
N ASP A 99 -14.97 -6.71 1.78
CA ASP A 99 -14.74 -5.29 1.82
C ASP A 99 -15.39 -4.77 0.53
N ASP A 100 -16.66 -4.39 0.68
CA ASP A 100 -17.37 -3.37 -0.07
C ASP A 100 -16.37 -2.37 -0.66
N ASP A 101 -15.94 -2.64 -1.90
CA ASP A 101 -15.23 -1.71 -2.79
C ASP A 101 -16.23 -0.61 -3.16
N SER A 102 -16.70 0.18 -2.19
CA SER A 102 -17.20 1.51 -2.44
C SER A 102 -16.00 2.36 -2.80
N ILE A 103 -15.65 2.27 -4.09
CA ILE A 103 -14.90 3.31 -4.79
C ILE A 103 -15.54 4.63 -4.37
N ILE A 104 -14.76 5.49 -3.70
CA ILE A 104 -15.15 6.87 -3.46
C ILE A 104 -15.14 7.54 -4.83
N GLU A 105 -16.25 7.45 -5.55
CA GLU A 105 -16.54 8.26 -6.71
C GLU A 105 -16.70 9.69 -6.20
N LEU A 106 -15.63 10.48 -6.32
CA LEU A 106 -15.64 11.87 -5.94
C LEU A 106 -16.72 12.58 -6.77
N GLY A 107 -17.79 12.98 -6.07
CA GLY A 107 -18.99 13.53 -6.66
C GLY A 107 -18.72 14.73 -7.57
N VAL A 108 -19.24 14.63 -8.79
CA VAL A 108 -19.63 15.80 -9.58
C VAL A 108 -20.99 16.25 -9.05
N LEU A 109 -21.02 17.47 -8.49
CA LEU A 109 -22.23 18.16 -8.06
C LEU A 109 -23.18 18.38 -9.25
N GLY A 110 -24.43 17.97 -9.09
CA GLY A 110 -25.55 18.34 -9.97
C GLY A 110 -26.86 18.16 -9.20
N GLU A 111 -27.56 19.27 -8.99
CA GLU A 111 -28.69 19.43 -8.07
C GLU A 111 -30.01 18.77 -8.58
N GLN A 112 -30.93 18.63 -7.62
CA GLN A 112 -32.41 18.73 -7.70
C GLN A 112 -33.31 17.47 -7.63
N GLU A 113 -34.10 17.50 -6.55
CA GLU A 113 -35.53 17.17 -6.42
C GLU A 113 -36.00 15.70 -6.15
N GLU A 114 -36.30 15.45 -4.87
CA GLU A 114 -37.42 14.63 -4.37
C GLU A 114 -38.77 15.18 -4.91
N PRO A 115 -39.89 14.40 -5.03
CA PRO A 115 -40.36 13.57 -3.91
C PRO A 115 -41.22 12.31 -4.19
N SER A 116 -41.35 11.50 -3.12
CA SER A 116 -42.60 10.91 -2.56
C SER A 116 -43.07 9.47 -2.87
N ASN A 117 -43.57 8.84 -1.77
CA ASN A 117 -44.54 7.72 -1.61
C ASN A 117 -44.05 6.28 -1.92
N SER A 118 -44.39 5.20 -1.18
CA SER A 118 -45.41 4.94 -0.14
C SER A 118 -45.12 3.65 0.67
N ILE A 119 -45.30 3.73 1.99
CA ILE A 119 -45.97 2.82 2.95
C ILE A 119 -46.24 1.35 2.54
N SER A 120 -45.80 0.38 3.36
CA SER A 120 -46.64 -0.74 3.83
C SER A 120 -46.08 -1.35 5.14
N PHE A 121 -46.99 -1.62 6.08
CA PHE A 121 -46.84 -2.30 7.37
C PHE A 121 -47.54 -3.66 7.30
N ASP A 122 -46.96 -4.72 7.87
CA ASP A 122 -47.60 -5.94 8.44
C ASP A 122 -46.47 -6.95 8.81
N ASP A 123 -46.50 -7.88 9.78
CA ASP A 123 -47.21 -8.15 11.04
C ASP A 123 -46.28 -9.13 11.81
N GLY A 124 -46.37 -9.16 13.14
CA GLY A 124 -45.49 -9.94 14.00
C GLY A 124 -45.86 -11.43 14.10
N SER A 125 -44.85 -12.28 14.33
CA SER A 125 -44.99 -13.48 15.16
C SER A 125 -43.65 -14.06 15.60
N SER A 126 -43.51 -14.13 16.92
CA SER A 126 -42.36 -14.59 17.70
C SER A 126 -42.14 -16.10 17.58
N LYS A 127 -40.90 -16.53 17.34
CA LYS A 127 -40.39 -17.82 17.81
C LYS A 127 -39.00 -17.64 18.40
N GLN A 128 -38.92 -17.90 19.70
CA GLN A 128 -37.68 -18.13 20.43
C GLN A 128 -36.93 -19.29 19.77
N GLN A 129 -35.71 -19.02 19.28
CA GLN A 129 -34.68 -20.04 19.12
C GLN A 129 -33.49 -19.57 19.94
N GLU A 130 -33.11 -20.40 20.91
CA GLU A 130 -31.88 -20.27 21.70
C GLU A 130 -30.69 -20.10 20.77
N SER A 131 -30.09 -18.90 20.76
CA SER A 131 -28.82 -18.64 20.10
C SER A 131 -27.68 -19.12 21.00
N LYS A 132 -27.02 -20.19 20.56
CA LYS A 132 -25.66 -20.55 21.02
C LYS A 132 -24.72 -19.34 20.89
N PRO A 133 -23.67 -19.22 21.71
CA PRO A 133 -22.71 -18.14 21.59
C PRO A 133 -21.78 -18.41 20.40
N THR A 134 -22.19 -18.04 19.19
CA THR A 134 -21.28 -17.90 18.04
C THR A 134 -20.73 -16.48 18.03
N GLN A 135 -19.69 -16.25 18.82
CA GLN A 135 -18.80 -15.11 18.62
C GLN A 135 -17.39 -15.62 18.35
N SER A 136 -17.18 -16.22 17.18
CA SER A 136 -15.89 -16.11 16.52
C SER A 136 -15.94 -14.84 15.68
N ARG A 137 -15.85 -13.67 16.34
CA ARG A 137 -15.43 -12.47 15.61
C ARG A 137 -13.98 -12.72 15.26
N GLY A 138 -13.73 -13.16 14.01
CA GLY A 138 -12.38 -13.37 13.50
C GLY A 138 -11.54 -12.13 13.82
N ARG A 139 -10.42 -12.34 14.51
CA ARG A 139 -9.48 -11.26 14.78
C ARG A 139 -8.94 -10.80 13.43
N LYS A 140 -9.11 -9.51 13.10
CA LYS A 140 -8.54 -8.95 11.86
C LYS A 140 -7.03 -9.17 11.84
N LEU A 141 -6.52 -9.82 10.79
CA LEU A 141 -5.10 -10.14 10.66
C LEU A 141 -4.21 -8.91 10.83
N SER A 142 -3.15 -9.04 11.63
CA SER A 142 -2.19 -7.97 11.87
C SER A 142 -1.40 -7.62 10.61
N LEU A 143 -0.59 -6.55 10.66
CA LEU A 143 0.33 -6.25 9.56
C LEU A 143 1.37 -7.37 9.39
N ARG A 144 1.82 -7.96 10.49
CA ARG A 144 2.80 -9.04 10.51
C ARG A 144 2.20 -10.34 9.97
N ASP A 145 0.96 -10.67 10.32
CA ASP A 145 0.24 -11.84 9.78
C ASP A 145 0.18 -11.80 8.26
N ARG A 146 -0.20 -10.64 7.69
CA ARG A 146 -0.28 -10.46 6.23
C ARG A 146 1.09 -10.58 5.55
N TYR A 147 2.15 -10.10 6.20
CA TYR A 147 3.52 -10.33 5.74
C TYR A 147 3.87 -11.83 5.76
N LEU A 148 3.52 -12.55 6.83
CA LEU A 148 3.78 -13.99 6.94
C LEU A 148 2.99 -14.80 5.92
N GLN A 149 1.73 -14.41 5.62
CA GLN A 149 0.96 -14.99 4.52
C GLN A 149 1.69 -14.86 3.18
N LEU A 150 2.18 -13.65 2.85
CA LEU A 150 2.97 -13.43 1.63
C LEU A 150 4.25 -14.26 1.63
N PHE A 151 4.98 -14.27 2.74
CA PHE A 151 6.21 -15.05 2.88
C PHE A 151 5.96 -16.55 2.66
N ASN A 152 4.86 -17.08 3.22
CA ASN A 152 4.47 -18.48 3.08
C ASN A 152 4.09 -18.87 1.65
N MET A 153 3.86 -17.91 0.75
CA MET A 153 3.62 -18.14 -0.67
C MET A 153 4.91 -18.19 -1.53
N ILE A 154 6.06 -17.85 -0.95
CA ILE A 154 7.36 -17.83 -1.61
C ILE A 154 8.11 -19.15 -1.33
N ASP A 155 8.86 -19.62 -2.34
CA ASP A 155 9.81 -20.74 -2.21
C ASP A 155 11.10 -20.38 -2.94
N ASP A 156 11.96 -19.62 -2.25
CA ASP A 156 13.22 -19.14 -2.80
C ASP A 156 14.35 -19.36 -1.79
N SER A 157 15.41 -20.04 -2.23
CA SER A 157 16.58 -20.36 -1.40
C SER A 157 17.26 -19.16 -0.72
N ARG A 158 17.08 -17.95 -1.26
CA ARG A 158 17.62 -16.70 -0.70
C ARG A 158 16.86 -16.21 0.53
N LEU A 159 15.64 -16.70 0.76
CA LEU A 159 14.75 -16.25 1.82
C LEU A 159 14.17 -17.45 2.57
N LYS A 160 14.95 -18.00 3.50
CA LYS A 160 14.60 -19.23 4.24
C LYS A 160 13.72 -18.98 5.46
N SER A 161 13.74 -17.76 6.00
CA SER A 161 12.97 -17.39 7.19
C SER A 161 12.34 -16.01 7.00
N PRO A 162 11.20 -15.74 7.68
CA PRO A 162 10.63 -14.41 7.73
C PRO A 162 11.66 -13.42 8.26
N GLN A 163 11.72 -12.24 7.64
CA GLN A 163 12.64 -11.18 8.04
C GLN A 163 11.93 -10.17 8.95
N ASN A 164 12.70 -9.41 9.73
CA ASN A 164 12.18 -8.28 10.50
C ASN A 164 12.05 -7.02 9.65
N GLU A 165 12.53 -7.07 8.40
CA GLU A 165 12.43 -6.00 7.44
C GLU A 165 11.71 -6.48 6.18
N VAL A 166 11.04 -5.54 5.52
CA VAL A 166 10.35 -5.77 4.25
C VAL A 166 10.65 -4.62 3.30
N THR A 167 10.95 -4.93 2.03
CA THR A 167 11.12 -3.92 1.00
C THR A 167 9.89 -3.91 0.11
N VAL A 168 9.26 -2.75 -0.02
CA VAL A 168 8.18 -2.50 -0.96
C VAL A 168 8.74 -1.74 -2.14
N HIS A 169 8.63 -2.34 -3.32
CA HIS A 169 8.97 -1.71 -4.58
C HIS A 169 7.71 -1.09 -5.18
N LEU A 170 7.83 0.13 -5.70
CA LEU A 170 6.82 0.75 -6.55
C LEU A 170 7.44 0.97 -7.93
N THR A 171 6.75 0.58 -8.99
CA THR A 171 7.08 0.95 -10.36
C THR A 171 5.88 1.67 -10.97
N ILE A 172 6.11 2.83 -11.58
CA ILE A 172 5.07 3.58 -12.28
C ILE A 172 5.27 3.40 -13.78
N SER A 173 4.24 2.88 -14.45
CA SER A 173 4.28 2.72 -15.91
C SER A 173 4.17 4.04 -16.66
N ASN A 174 4.41 3.98 -17.96
CA ASN A 174 4.18 5.09 -18.87
C ASN A 174 2.70 5.52 -19.00
N LYS A 175 1.76 4.70 -18.50
CA LYS A 175 0.33 5.00 -18.44
C LYS A 175 -0.10 5.51 -17.05
N ASN A 176 0.85 5.92 -16.20
CA ASN A 176 0.61 6.36 -14.82
C ASN A 176 0.01 5.29 -13.89
N ASN A 177 0.06 4.01 -14.27
CA ASN A 177 -0.36 2.93 -13.37
C ASN A 177 0.73 2.62 -12.34
N TYR A 178 0.33 2.50 -11.08
CA TYR A 178 1.18 2.21 -9.92
C TYR A 178 1.21 0.71 -9.65
N PHE A 179 2.40 0.11 -9.69
CA PHE A 179 2.61 -1.31 -9.43
C PHE A 179 3.48 -1.50 -8.20
N TYR A 180 2.86 -1.90 -7.09
CA TYR A 180 3.55 -2.26 -5.87
C TYR A 180 3.95 -3.74 -5.91
N THR A 181 5.12 -4.08 -5.36
CA THR A 181 5.61 -5.44 -5.27
C THR A 181 6.50 -5.59 -4.05
N VAL A 182 6.29 -6.64 -3.26
CA VAL A 182 7.08 -6.93 -2.06
C VAL A 182 8.24 -7.85 -2.41
N PHE A 183 7.95 -9.06 -2.87
CA PHE A 183 8.96 -10.06 -3.20
C PHE A 183 9.38 -10.01 -4.67
N LYS A 184 9.90 -8.86 -5.10
CA LYS A 184 10.36 -8.65 -6.49
C LYS A 184 11.49 -9.63 -6.86
N GLY A 185 11.23 -10.48 -7.85
CA GLY A 185 12.20 -11.43 -8.38
C GLY A 185 12.42 -12.68 -7.52
N TYR A 186 11.59 -12.94 -6.51
CA TYR A 186 11.57 -14.20 -5.78
C TYR A 186 10.65 -15.22 -6.45
N LYS A 187 11.00 -16.50 -6.33
CA LYS A 187 10.18 -17.60 -6.86
C LYS A 187 9.00 -17.90 -5.93
N ARG A 188 7.82 -18.03 -6.51
CA ARG A 188 6.60 -18.44 -5.79
C ARG A 188 6.52 -19.96 -5.73
N LYS A 189 5.81 -20.47 -4.73
CA LYS A 189 5.43 -21.89 -4.67
C LYS A 189 4.58 -22.28 -5.87
N PRO A 190 4.71 -23.52 -6.38
CA PRO A 190 3.99 -23.97 -7.57
C PRO A 190 2.47 -24.00 -7.38
N GLU A 191 1.97 -24.22 -6.15
CA GLU A 191 0.54 -24.17 -5.86
C GLU A 191 -0.06 -22.76 -5.81
N VAL A 192 0.75 -21.70 -5.73
CA VAL A 192 0.27 -20.33 -5.58
C VAL A 192 0.02 -19.70 -6.95
N THR A 193 -1.25 -19.41 -7.23
CA THR A 193 -1.63 -18.69 -8.44
C THR A 193 -1.27 -17.20 -8.35
N SER A 194 -1.08 -16.55 -9.50
CA SER A 194 -0.79 -15.11 -9.55
C SER A 194 -1.89 -14.25 -8.93
N SER A 195 -3.16 -14.62 -9.09
CA SER A 195 -4.29 -13.89 -8.52
C SER A 195 -4.32 -13.97 -6.99
N MET A 196 -4.12 -15.16 -6.41
CA MET A 196 -4.03 -15.35 -4.96
C MET A 196 -2.93 -14.49 -4.35
N TYR A 197 -1.72 -14.56 -4.90
CA TYR A 197 -0.60 -13.75 -4.43
C TYR A 197 -0.89 -12.25 -4.54
N THR A 198 -1.44 -11.81 -5.68
CA THR A 198 -1.74 -10.39 -5.92
C THR A 198 -2.79 -9.86 -4.95
N SER A 199 -3.80 -10.67 -4.60
CA SER A 199 -4.83 -10.29 -3.63
C SER A 199 -4.25 -10.04 -2.24
N VAL A 200 -3.47 -10.98 -1.72
CA VAL A 200 -2.79 -10.83 -0.42
C VAL A 200 -1.78 -9.68 -0.45
N GLU A 201 -1.06 -9.51 -1.57
CA GLU A 201 -0.09 -8.42 -1.72
C GLU A 201 -0.79 -7.06 -1.71
N ARG A 202 -1.92 -6.93 -2.41
CA ARG A 202 -2.73 -5.71 -2.39
C ARG A 202 -3.15 -5.33 -0.97
N ARG A 203 -3.72 -6.28 -0.21
CA ARG A 203 -4.18 -6.07 1.17
C ARG A 203 -3.02 -5.68 2.10
N PHE A 204 -1.87 -6.32 1.95
CA PHE A 204 -0.67 -5.98 2.71
C PHE A 204 -0.17 -4.56 2.40
N ILE A 205 -0.10 -4.20 1.12
CA ILE A 205 0.32 -2.87 0.68
C ILE A 205 -0.63 -1.79 1.19
N GLU A 206 -1.95 -2.00 1.12
CA GLU A 206 -2.94 -1.06 1.65
C GLU A 206 -2.81 -0.86 3.15
N LYS A 207 -2.56 -1.94 3.90
CA LYS A 207 -2.30 -1.86 5.34
C LYS A 207 -0.98 -1.14 5.67
N ILE A 208 0.06 -1.28 4.84
CA ILE A 208 1.28 -0.47 4.97
C ILE A 208 0.97 0.99 4.69
N LEU A 209 0.37 1.31 3.54
CA LEU A 209 0.18 2.71 3.15
C LEU A 209 -0.74 3.46 4.12
N SER A 210 -1.77 2.79 4.65
CA SER A 210 -2.67 3.37 5.66
C SER A 210 -2.06 3.53 7.06
N SER A 211 -0.92 2.87 7.36
CA SER A 211 -0.24 3.04 8.64
C SER A 211 0.65 4.29 8.70
N PHE A 212 0.82 4.98 7.56
CA PHE A 212 1.58 6.22 7.46
C PHE A 212 0.67 7.39 7.06
N GLU A 213 0.85 8.52 7.75
CA GLU A 213 0.26 9.80 7.37
C GLU A 213 1.35 10.66 6.69
N CYS A 214 1.07 11.18 5.50
CA CYS A 214 2.00 12.06 4.77
C CYS A 214 1.52 13.52 4.86
N VAL A 215 2.23 14.35 5.62
CA VAL A 215 1.96 15.79 5.70
C VAL A 215 2.98 16.55 4.86
N TYR A 216 2.60 16.91 3.63
CA TYR A 216 3.46 17.70 2.74
C TYR A 216 3.23 19.20 2.94
N ILE A 217 4.21 19.88 3.54
CA ILE A 217 4.22 21.34 3.69
C ILE A 217 5.06 21.95 2.55
N PRO A 218 4.45 22.62 1.55
CA PRO A 218 5.20 23.29 0.52
C PRO A 218 5.96 24.48 1.11
N SER A 219 7.16 24.74 0.59
CA SER A 219 7.84 26.02 0.83
C SER A 219 6.93 27.15 0.34
N SER A 220 6.81 28.22 1.13
CA SER A 220 6.27 29.48 0.60
C SER A 220 7.07 29.86 -0.64
N LYS A 221 6.35 30.26 -1.68
CA LYS A 221 6.96 30.94 -2.82
C LYS A 221 7.29 32.38 -2.46
#